data_AF-A0A1D8RVS1-F1
#
_entry.id   AF-A0A1D8RVS1-F1
#
_cell.length_a   1.000
_cell.length_b   1.000
_cell.length_c   1.000
_cell.angle_alpha   90.00
_cell.angle_beta   90.00
_cell.angle_gamma   90.00
#
_symmetry.space_group_name_H-M   'P 1'
#
loop_
_entity.id
_entity.type
_entity.pdbx_description
1 polymer ?
#
loop_
_entity_poly.entity_id
_entity_poly.type
_entity_poly.pdbx_seq_one_letter_code
_entity_poly.pdbx_strand_id
1 'polypeptide(L)'
;MFRLTSSVLIIFSLVLSSTISATTSTSQTSIRDAFQEAEKYVWQPNALHYQTLYQQLHYYPLQPYLDQQRLMHGMNMSYTGEISQFLETYRGSPLDWPLRKKWLNYLAKRDNALLFQDFFKPTSDVELTCQYYRYQLQSGVAESKILPKVTKLWVVGKSQPKVCDPLFTLWQKAGYRTDERIWQRIALAADGGKHTLIPYLTQLLPKKDQYLGSLWHKVRRDPAYISNMKRFPQKSVKEASIAAYGLKRLIWRDPEKALKTYSKAIEVLPFSEAQQQQIVLKFAIALASKDHKSSAIWLAKVDEKLQSTNIVQWRMADLLRDQDWPAIKADLRALPETLHQKNQWRYWYGRSLLETGETALGHEVLSELANKRHNLTRPSQCNIL
;
A
#
# COMPACT_ATOMS: atom_id res chain seq x y z
N MET A 1 3.49 33.26 -82.53
CA MET A 1 2.85 32.81 -83.79
C MET A 1 3.50 31.48 -84.18
N PHE A 2 2.69 30.43 -84.39
CA PHE A 2 3.02 29.09 -84.93
C PHE A 2 3.87 28.16 -84.03
N ARG A 3 3.63 26.85 -83.89
CA ARG A 3 2.54 25.91 -84.22
C ARG A 3 2.96 24.54 -83.60
N LEU A 4 1.97 23.72 -83.19
CA LEU A 4 1.79 22.25 -83.37
C LEU A 4 3.03 21.29 -83.31
N THR A 5 3.01 20.03 -82.85
CA THR A 5 2.04 19.06 -82.28
C THR A 5 2.79 17.77 -81.93
N SER A 6 2.37 17.10 -80.85
CA SER A 6 2.12 15.65 -80.69
C SER A 6 3.19 14.56 -80.98
N SER A 7 3.46 13.79 -79.92
CA SER A 7 3.18 12.33 -79.78
C SER A 7 4.34 11.33 -79.63
N VAL A 8 4.09 10.44 -78.66
CA VAL A 8 4.43 9.00 -78.52
C VAL A 8 5.48 8.61 -77.45
N LEU A 9 4.97 7.78 -76.53
CA LEU A 9 5.59 7.02 -75.44
C LEU A 9 6.85 6.22 -75.86
N ILE A 10 7.74 5.93 -74.89
CA ILE A 10 8.14 4.56 -74.48
C ILE A 10 8.93 4.61 -73.15
N ILE A 11 8.28 4.05 -72.12
CA ILE A 11 8.76 3.22 -71.00
C ILE A 11 10.29 3.02 -70.85
N PHE A 12 10.87 3.44 -69.71
CA PHE A 12 11.89 2.62 -69.01
C PHE A 12 12.07 3.05 -67.53
N SER A 13 11.65 2.12 -66.65
CA SER A 13 12.34 1.71 -65.41
C SER A 13 12.35 2.62 -64.17
N LEU A 14 11.38 2.33 -63.30
CA LEU A 14 11.61 2.17 -61.86
C LEU A 14 12.80 1.23 -61.63
N VAL A 15 13.64 1.57 -60.65
CA VAL A 15 14.02 0.78 -59.46
C VAL A 15 15.29 1.43 -58.92
N LEU A 16 15.15 2.30 -57.93
CA LEU A 16 16.23 2.56 -56.99
C LEU A 16 15.62 2.79 -55.60
N SER A 17 16.20 2.10 -54.63
CA SER A 17 16.18 2.40 -53.20
C SER A 17 15.01 1.89 -52.37
N SER A 18 15.11 0.62 -51.94
CA SER A 18 14.81 0.25 -50.54
C SER A 18 15.24 -1.19 -50.22
N THR A 19 16.53 -1.38 -49.94
CA THR A 19 17.04 -2.59 -49.28
C THR A 19 17.89 -2.21 -48.07
N ILE A 20 17.26 -1.78 -46.98
CA ILE A 20 17.87 -1.78 -45.64
C ILE A 20 16.78 -2.06 -44.62
N SER A 21 16.69 -3.31 -44.13
CA SER A 21 16.23 -3.70 -42.78
C SER A 21 16.05 -5.23 -42.71
N ALA A 22 17.14 -6.00 -42.65
CA ALA A 22 17.06 -7.45 -42.37
C ALA A 22 18.27 -8.03 -41.60
N THR A 23 19.36 -7.28 -41.42
CA THR A 23 20.59 -7.77 -40.76
C THR A 23 20.62 -7.57 -39.24
N THR A 24 19.67 -6.82 -38.67
CA THR A 24 19.63 -6.52 -37.22
C THR A 24 18.91 -7.56 -36.37
N SER A 25 18.06 -8.42 -36.94
CA SER A 25 17.29 -9.41 -36.17
C SER A 25 18.12 -10.63 -35.77
N THR A 26 18.94 -11.19 -36.66
CA THR A 26 19.77 -12.38 -36.38
C THR A 26 20.87 -12.09 -35.35
N SER A 27 21.48 -10.90 -35.38
CA SER A 27 22.50 -10.50 -34.41
C SER A 27 21.92 -10.27 -33.00
N GLN A 28 20.70 -9.72 -32.91
CA GLN A 28 20.03 -9.53 -31.62
C GLN A 28 19.61 -10.84 -30.95
N THR A 29 19.19 -11.86 -31.71
CA THR A 29 18.89 -13.18 -31.16
C THR A 29 20.14 -13.85 -30.60
N SER A 30 21.26 -13.80 -31.33
CA SER A 30 22.53 -14.37 -30.87
C SER A 30 23.07 -13.74 -29.57
N ILE A 31 22.90 -12.43 -29.38
CA ILE A 31 23.31 -11.74 -28.14
C ILE A 31 22.42 -12.12 -26.94
N ARG A 32 21.11 -12.35 -27.17
CA ARG A 32 20.20 -12.80 -26.10
C ARG A 32 20.55 -14.21 -25.63
N ASP A 33 20.88 -15.11 -26.56
CA ASP A 33 21.29 -16.47 -26.23
C ASP A 33 22.61 -16.47 -25.46
N ALA A 34 23.57 -15.64 -25.87
CA ALA A 34 24.83 -15.45 -25.16
C ALA A 34 24.62 -14.93 -23.72
N PHE A 35 23.67 -14.01 -23.52
CA PHE A 35 23.31 -13.54 -22.18
C PHE A 35 22.70 -14.65 -21.32
N GLN A 36 21.73 -15.38 -21.85
CA GLN A 36 21.09 -16.49 -21.13
C GLN A 36 22.09 -17.59 -20.76
N GLU A 37 23.06 -17.85 -21.64
CA GLU A 37 24.14 -18.79 -21.33
C GLU A 37 25.09 -18.22 -20.28
N ALA A 38 25.48 -16.94 -20.38
CA ALA A 38 26.35 -16.29 -19.40
C ALA A 38 25.75 -16.29 -17.99
N GLU A 39 24.44 -16.09 -17.86
CA GLU A 39 23.73 -16.17 -16.56
C GLU A 39 23.96 -17.51 -15.86
N LYS A 40 24.06 -18.62 -16.62
CA LYS A 40 24.33 -19.96 -16.10
C LYS A 40 25.79 -20.18 -15.70
N TYR A 41 26.70 -19.24 -15.87
CA TYR A 41 28.11 -19.42 -15.48
C TYR A 41 28.63 -18.32 -14.55
N VAL A 42 27.75 -17.46 -14.05
CA VAL A 42 28.10 -16.33 -13.18
C VAL A 42 28.84 -16.76 -11.89
N TRP A 43 28.64 -17.98 -11.41
CA TRP A 43 29.36 -18.52 -10.24
C TRP A 43 30.81 -18.93 -10.52
N GLN A 44 31.24 -18.98 -11.78
CA GLN A 44 32.61 -19.24 -12.23
C GLN A 44 33.13 -18.09 -13.10
N PRO A 45 33.29 -16.87 -12.54
CA PRO A 45 33.64 -15.70 -13.33
C PRO A 45 35.04 -15.76 -13.97
N ASN A 46 35.89 -16.67 -13.48
CA ASN A 46 37.24 -16.90 -14.00
C ASN A 46 37.28 -17.98 -15.09
N ALA A 47 36.18 -18.68 -15.38
CA ALA A 47 36.13 -19.66 -16.45
C ALA A 47 36.23 -18.95 -17.80
N LEU A 48 37.10 -19.45 -18.68
CA LEU A 48 37.30 -18.91 -20.02
C LEU A 48 35.98 -18.78 -20.79
N HIS A 49 35.08 -19.77 -20.63
CA HIS A 49 33.77 -19.76 -21.26
C HIS A 49 32.92 -18.55 -20.85
N TYR A 50 32.85 -18.25 -19.55
CA TYR A 50 32.12 -17.07 -19.05
C TYR A 50 32.75 -15.77 -19.53
N GLN A 51 34.08 -15.67 -19.52
CA GLN A 51 34.79 -14.47 -19.98
C GLN A 51 34.54 -14.17 -21.46
N THR A 52 34.54 -15.20 -22.30
CA THR A 52 34.21 -15.08 -23.73
C THR A 52 32.77 -14.60 -23.92
N LEU A 53 31.80 -15.21 -23.22
CA LEU A 53 30.40 -14.79 -23.29
C LEU A 53 30.22 -13.35 -22.78
N TYR A 54 30.87 -12.99 -21.68
CA TYR A 54 30.79 -11.64 -21.12
C TYR A 54 31.37 -10.57 -22.07
N GLN A 55 32.47 -10.86 -22.76
CA GLN A 55 33.04 -9.96 -23.77
C GLN A 55 32.14 -9.76 -24.98
N GLN A 56 31.43 -10.81 -25.43
CA GLN A 56 30.44 -10.71 -26.51
C GLN A 56 29.26 -9.79 -26.15
N LEU A 57 28.99 -9.62 -24.86
CA LEU A 57 27.91 -8.79 -24.32
C LEU A 57 28.34 -7.34 -24.08
N HIS A 58 29.49 -6.91 -24.58
CA HIS A 58 29.94 -5.53 -24.44
C HIS A 58 28.92 -4.55 -25.04
N TYR A 59 28.51 -3.55 -24.25
CA TYR A 59 27.40 -2.61 -24.55
C TYR A 59 25.98 -3.21 -24.53
N TYR A 60 25.82 -4.48 -24.16
CA TYR A 60 24.49 -5.07 -24.03
C TYR A 60 23.77 -4.49 -22.81
N PRO A 61 22.53 -3.96 -22.93
CA PRO A 61 21.85 -3.29 -21.82
C PRO A 61 21.67 -4.12 -20.56
N LEU A 62 21.64 -5.45 -20.66
CA LEU A 62 21.49 -6.35 -19.50
C LEU A 62 22.82 -6.86 -18.95
N GLN A 63 23.96 -6.57 -19.57
CA GLN A 63 25.29 -6.94 -19.05
C GLN A 63 25.47 -6.59 -17.56
N PRO A 64 24.97 -5.43 -17.04
CA PRO A 64 25.10 -5.11 -15.62
C PRO A 64 24.42 -6.09 -14.65
N TYR A 65 23.42 -6.84 -15.12
CA TYR A 65 22.81 -7.90 -14.31
C TYR A 65 23.79 -9.05 -14.07
N LEU A 66 24.66 -9.38 -15.04
CA LEU A 66 25.70 -10.40 -14.84
C LEU A 66 26.71 -9.96 -13.78
N ASP A 67 27.13 -8.69 -13.81
CA ASP A 67 28.03 -8.13 -12.80
C ASP A 67 27.39 -8.13 -11.41
N GLN A 68 26.13 -7.72 -11.31
CA GLN A 68 25.39 -7.76 -10.05
C GLN A 68 25.35 -9.18 -9.48
N GLN A 69 24.98 -10.17 -10.30
CA GLN A 69 24.88 -11.56 -9.88
C GLN A 69 26.26 -12.11 -9.47
N ARG A 70 27.33 -11.80 -10.22
CA ARG A 70 28.70 -12.21 -9.90
C ARG A 70 29.13 -11.69 -8.54
N LEU A 71 28.97 -10.38 -8.31
CA LEU A 71 29.27 -9.72 -7.05
C LEU A 71 28.43 -10.28 -5.89
N MET A 72 27.17 -10.62 -6.17
CA MET A 72 26.30 -11.24 -5.18
C MET A 72 26.74 -12.67 -4.85
N HIS A 73 27.16 -13.49 -5.81
CA HIS A 73 27.55 -14.88 -5.58
C HIS A 73 28.92 -15.01 -4.89
N GLY A 74 29.93 -14.29 -5.37
CA GLY A 74 31.31 -14.37 -4.88
C GLY A 74 31.64 -13.42 -3.71
N MET A 75 30.64 -12.89 -3.02
CA MET A 75 30.79 -11.76 -2.09
C MET A 75 31.99 -11.88 -1.16
N ASN A 76 32.94 -10.95 -1.30
CA ASN A 76 34.20 -10.93 -0.57
C ASN A 76 34.64 -9.48 -0.30
N MET A 77 35.44 -9.27 0.74
CA MET A 77 36.06 -7.98 1.06
C MET A 77 36.92 -7.41 -0.08
N SER A 78 37.55 -8.26 -0.89
CA SER A 78 38.30 -7.82 -2.07
C SER A 78 37.44 -7.07 -3.10
N TYR A 79 36.12 -7.31 -3.11
CA TYR A 79 35.18 -6.65 -4.02
C TYR A 79 34.63 -5.34 -3.48
N THR A 80 35.12 -4.82 -2.35
CA THR A 80 34.59 -3.56 -1.77
C THR A 80 34.63 -2.39 -2.76
N GLY A 81 35.74 -2.21 -3.48
CA GLY A 81 35.87 -1.14 -4.47
C GLY A 81 34.91 -1.34 -5.66
N GLU A 82 34.82 -2.56 -6.17
CA GLU A 82 33.95 -2.92 -7.28
C GLU A 82 32.46 -2.76 -6.93
N ILE A 83 32.05 -3.19 -5.73
CA ILE A 83 30.71 -2.98 -5.20
C ILE A 83 30.41 -1.49 -5.05
N SER A 84 31.37 -0.69 -4.56
CA SER A 84 31.22 0.77 -4.46
C SER A 84 30.95 1.40 -5.82
N GLN A 85 31.77 1.04 -6.82
CA GLN A 85 31.62 1.57 -8.18
C GLN A 85 30.28 1.16 -8.80
N PHE A 86 29.90 -0.12 -8.67
CA PHE A 86 28.63 -0.63 -9.17
C PHE A 86 27.45 0.13 -8.55
N LEU A 87 27.45 0.28 -7.22
CA LEU A 87 26.37 0.93 -6.49
C LEU A 87 26.28 2.44 -6.75
N GLU A 88 27.38 3.11 -7.08
CA GLU A 88 27.35 4.51 -7.52
C GLU A 88 26.83 4.63 -8.96
N THR A 89 27.31 3.76 -9.86
CA THR A 89 26.90 3.74 -11.28
C THR A 89 25.40 3.50 -11.43
N TYR A 90 24.86 2.55 -10.68
CA TYR A 90 23.46 2.13 -10.78
C TYR A 90 22.58 2.70 -9.67
N ARG A 91 23.01 3.79 -9.03
CA ARG A 91 22.32 4.39 -7.89
C ARG A 91 20.85 4.68 -8.20
N GLY A 92 19.96 4.20 -7.34
CA GLY A 92 18.51 4.41 -7.47
C GLY A 92 17.82 3.58 -8.56
N SER A 93 18.56 2.76 -9.31
CA SER A 93 17.99 1.77 -10.22
C SER A 93 17.56 0.49 -9.49
N PRO A 94 16.79 -0.40 -10.15
CA PRO A 94 16.49 -1.73 -9.62
C PRO A 94 17.71 -2.61 -9.32
N LEU A 95 18.90 -2.26 -9.86
CA LEU A 95 20.15 -2.99 -9.63
C LEU A 95 20.86 -2.61 -8.32
N ASP A 96 20.56 -1.45 -7.74
CA ASP A 96 21.23 -0.97 -6.53
C ASP A 96 20.90 -1.86 -5.31
N TRP A 97 19.61 -1.88 -4.95
CA TRP A 97 19.19 -2.45 -3.67
C TRP A 97 19.48 -3.94 -3.49
N PRO A 98 19.29 -4.83 -4.50
CA PRO A 98 19.59 -6.25 -4.32
C PRO A 98 21.06 -6.51 -3.95
N LEU A 99 22.00 -5.83 -4.62
CA LEU A 99 23.42 -5.94 -4.30
C LEU A 99 23.73 -5.27 -2.95
N ARG A 100 23.25 -4.04 -2.73
CA ARG A 100 23.49 -3.30 -1.48
C ARG A 100 23.00 -4.06 -0.27
N LYS A 101 21.79 -4.63 -0.31
CA LYS A 101 21.22 -5.42 0.77
C LYS A 101 22.09 -6.65 1.07
N LYS A 102 22.52 -7.38 0.03
CA LYS A 102 23.37 -8.56 0.22
C LYS A 102 24.72 -8.16 0.83
N TRP A 103 25.30 -7.05 0.38
CA TRP A 103 26.55 -6.49 0.91
C TRP A 103 26.43 -6.06 2.37
N LEU A 104 25.39 -5.31 2.72
CA LEU A 104 25.13 -4.91 4.12
C LEU A 104 24.95 -6.11 5.05
N ASN A 105 24.25 -7.16 4.60
CA ASN A 105 24.13 -8.40 5.38
C ASN A 105 25.47 -9.12 5.56
N TYR A 106 26.32 -9.12 4.53
CA TYR A 106 27.67 -9.68 4.62
C TYR A 106 28.55 -8.91 5.61
N LEU A 107 28.48 -7.58 5.60
CA LEU A 107 29.20 -6.70 6.51
C LEU A 107 28.71 -6.85 7.96
N ALA A 108 27.39 -6.89 8.17
CA ALA A 108 26.80 -7.09 9.50
C ALA A 108 27.23 -8.43 10.11
N LYS A 109 27.30 -9.51 9.32
CA LYS A 109 27.78 -10.83 9.78
C LYS A 109 29.25 -10.83 10.23
N ARG A 110 30.05 -9.88 9.75
CA ARG A 110 31.49 -9.75 10.08
C ARG A 110 31.77 -8.61 11.05
N ASP A 111 30.72 -8.01 11.58
CA ASP A 111 30.78 -6.84 12.45
C ASP A 111 31.57 -5.64 11.88
N ASN A 112 31.56 -5.48 10.54
CA ASN A 112 32.29 -4.38 9.89
C ASN A 112 31.45 -3.09 9.92
N ALA A 113 31.45 -2.43 11.08
CA ALA A 113 30.64 -1.26 11.36
C ALA A 113 30.90 -0.06 10.45
N LEU A 114 32.16 0.16 10.07
CA LEU A 114 32.57 1.34 9.29
C LEU A 114 32.04 1.25 7.86
N LEU A 115 32.37 0.17 7.14
CA LEU A 115 31.84 -0.04 5.79
C LEU A 115 30.33 -0.21 5.77
N PHE A 116 29.74 -0.82 6.80
CA PHE A 116 28.28 -0.93 6.86
C PHE A 116 27.64 0.46 6.83
N GLN A 117 28.18 1.40 7.63
CA GLN A 117 27.66 2.77 7.68
C GLN A 117 27.88 3.53 6.37
N ASP A 118 29.02 3.34 5.71
CA ASP A 118 29.33 3.99 4.42
C ASP A 118 28.37 3.56 3.31
N PHE A 119 28.06 2.25 3.25
CA PHE A 119 27.21 1.67 2.22
C PHE A 119 25.72 1.72 2.55
N PHE A 120 25.34 1.98 3.81
CA PHE A 120 23.95 1.99 4.23
C PHE A 120 23.17 3.12 3.56
N LYS A 121 21.95 2.80 3.11
CA LYS A 121 20.96 3.77 2.65
C LYS A 121 19.65 3.53 3.42
N PRO A 122 18.89 4.59 3.75
CA PRO A 122 17.59 4.46 4.40
C PRO A 122 16.68 3.47 3.66
N THR A 123 16.08 2.54 4.40
CA THR A 123 15.32 1.43 3.86
C THR A 123 14.14 1.09 4.77
N SER A 124 13.17 0.36 4.22
CA SER A 124 12.09 -0.26 5.00
C SER A 124 12.53 -1.56 5.69
N ASP A 125 13.74 -2.06 5.41
CA ASP A 125 14.33 -3.21 6.09
C ASP A 125 14.71 -2.84 7.53
N VAL A 126 13.91 -3.34 8.47
CA VAL A 126 14.06 -3.06 9.90
C VAL A 126 15.35 -3.65 10.45
N GLU A 127 15.76 -4.82 9.97
CA GLU A 127 16.96 -5.51 10.48
C GLU A 127 18.20 -4.66 10.18
N LEU A 128 18.34 -4.22 8.94
CA LEU A 128 19.41 -3.33 8.51
C LEU A 128 19.34 -1.96 9.21
N THR A 129 18.14 -1.41 9.41
CA THR A 129 17.98 -0.12 10.09
C THR A 129 18.38 -0.19 11.57
N CYS A 130 18.00 -1.27 12.27
CA CYS A 130 18.43 -1.48 13.65
C CYS A 130 19.94 -1.68 13.73
N GLN A 131 20.52 -2.45 12.81
CA GLN A 131 21.97 -2.64 12.74
C GLN A 131 22.71 -1.32 12.49
N TYR A 132 22.22 -0.49 11.57
CA TYR A 132 22.76 0.84 11.30
C TYR A 132 22.79 1.71 12.55
N TYR A 133 21.68 1.81 13.29
CA TYR A 133 21.62 2.61 14.52
C TYR A 133 22.53 2.07 15.61
N ARG A 134 22.71 0.75 15.72
CA ARG A 134 23.68 0.16 16.64
C ARG A 134 25.11 0.56 16.29
N TYR A 135 25.47 0.53 15.01
CA TYR A 135 26.79 0.96 14.56
C TYR A 135 27.04 2.45 14.74
N GLN A 136 26.04 3.31 14.54
CA GLN A 136 26.16 4.74 14.85
C GLN A 136 26.48 4.97 16.34
N LEU A 137 25.79 4.26 17.23
CA LEU A 137 26.06 4.36 18.67
C LEU A 137 27.46 3.86 19.02
N GLN A 138 27.91 2.74 18.42
CA GLN A 138 29.26 2.20 18.60
C GLN A 138 30.35 3.17 18.11
N SER A 139 30.08 3.90 17.02
CA SER A 139 30.98 4.93 16.49
C SER A 139 30.93 6.26 17.28
N GLY A 140 30.25 6.31 18.43
CA GLY A 140 30.22 7.47 19.31
C GLY A 140 29.16 8.52 18.96
N VAL A 141 28.22 8.23 18.06
CA VAL A 141 27.07 9.13 17.84
C VAL A 141 26.23 9.18 19.11
N ALA A 142 25.97 10.38 19.61
CA ALA A 142 25.21 10.59 20.85
C ALA A 142 23.84 9.89 20.83
N GLU A 143 23.50 9.21 21.92
CA GLU A 143 22.23 8.49 22.09
C GLU A 143 21.01 9.38 21.82
N SER A 144 21.06 10.65 22.20
CA SER A 144 20.00 11.63 21.97
C SER A 144 19.66 11.84 20.48
N LYS A 145 20.59 11.56 19.55
CA LYS A 145 20.34 11.64 18.09
C LYS A 145 19.74 10.36 17.51
N ILE A 146 19.88 9.22 18.19
CA ILE A 146 19.52 7.89 17.70
C ILE A 146 18.24 7.39 18.35
N LEU A 147 18.16 7.41 19.69
CA LEU A 147 17.08 6.79 20.43
C LEU A 147 15.68 7.33 20.08
N PRO A 148 15.46 8.64 19.81
CA PRO A 148 14.15 9.10 19.32
C PRO A 148 13.67 8.38 18.06
N LYS A 149 14.61 8.07 17.14
CA LYS A 149 14.33 7.37 15.86
C LYS A 149 14.00 5.90 16.06
N VAL A 150 14.30 5.31 17.23
CA VAL A 150 13.97 3.91 17.55
C VAL A 150 12.49 3.73 17.84
N THR A 151 11.81 4.79 18.31
CA THR A 151 10.38 4.76 18.65
C THR A 151 9.52 4.25 17.49
N LYS A 152 9.75 4.73 16.26
CA LYS A 152 9.01 4.29 15.07
C LYS A 152 9.28 2.82 14.69
N LEU A 153 10.42 2.27 15.10
CA LEU A 153 10.75 0.86 14.90
C LEU A 153 10.08 0.00 15.98
N TRP A 154 9.90 0.52 17.20
CA TRP A 154 9.30 -0.25 18.28
C TRP A 154 7.77 -0.23 18.24
N VAL A 155 7.15 0.94 17.98
CA VAL A 155 5.69 1.14 17.97
C VAL A 155 5.09 0.62 16.65
N VAL A 156 5.10 -0.70 16.49
CA VAL A 156 4.54 -1.42 15.34
C VAL A 156 3.79 -2.68 15.79
N GLY A 157 2.79 -3.09 15.00
CA GLY A 157 1.92 -4.23 15.33
C GLY A 157 2.54 -5.63 15.16
N LYS A 158 3.86 -5.73 14.98
CA LYS A 158 4.55 -7.02 14.75
C LYS A 158 5.80 -7.16 15.62
N SER A 159 6.23 -8.41 15.80
CA SER A 159 7.54 -8.72 16.38
C SER A 159 8.64 -8.21 15.46
N GLN A 160 9.69 -7.63 16.05
CA GLN A 160 10.84 -7.11 15.32
C GLN A 160 12.00 -8.10 15.36
N PRO A 161 12.97 -8.00 14.43
CA PRO A 161 14.14 -8.87 14.41
C PRO A 161 14.97 -8.75 15.68
N LYS A 162 15.58 -9.86 16.13
CA LYS A 162 16.39 -9.92 17.36
C LYS A 162 17.54 -8.92 17.38
N VAL A 163 18.06 -8.53 16.21
CA VAL A 163 19.12 -7.51 16.08
C VAL A 163 18.73 -6.16 16.70
N CYS A 164 17.42 -5.89 16.83
CA CYS A 164 16.90 -4.67 17.43
C CYS A 164 16.87 -4.71 18.97
N ASP A 165 16.98 -5.89 19.60
CA ASP A 165 16.77 -6.04 21.04
C ASP A 165 17.77 -5.23 21.90
N PRO A 166 19.08 -5.18 21.58
CA PRO A 166 20.02 -4.31 22.30
C PRO A 166 19.67 -2.83 22.17
N LEU A 167 19.22 -2.42 20.97
CA LEU A 167 18.81 -1.04 20.71
C LEU A 167 17.54 -0.67 21.47
N PHE A 168 16.57 -1.59 21.57
CA PHE A 168 15.37 -1.40 22.39
C PHE A 168 15.66 -1.37 23.88
N THR A 169 16.68 -2.09 24.33
CA THR A 169 17.13 -2.08 25.73
C THR A 169 17.68 -0.71 26.11
N LEU A 170 18.54 -0.13 25.26
CA LEU A 170 19.06 1.23 25.45
C LEU A 170 17.94 2.28 25.39
N TRP A 171 17.08 2.19 24.37
CA TRP A 171 15.91 3.06 24.21
C TRP A 171 14.98 3.03 25.43
N GLN A 172 14.74 1.85 25.99
CA GLN A 172 13.97 1.69 27.22
C GLN A 172 14.68 2.34 28.41
N LYS A 173 15.98 2.07 28.61
CA LYS A 173 16.76 2.60 29.74
C LYS A 173 16.78 4.14 29.74
N ALA A 174 16.79 4.75 28.56
CA ALA A 174 16.71 6.20 28.39
C ALA A 174 15.30 6.78 28.57
N GLY A 175 14.32 5.99 29.05
CA GLY A 175 12.98 6.47 29.39
C GLY A 175 12.01 6.61 28.21
N TYR A 176 12.41 6.23 27.00
CA TYR A 176 11.53 6.35 25.84
C TYR A 176 10.42 5.28 25.82
N ARG A 177 10.50 4.20 26.61
CA ARG A 177 9.42 3.20 26.70
C ARG A 177 8.33 3.66 27.67
N THR A 178 7.49 4.60 27.24
CA THR A 178 6.35 5.10 28.02
C THR A 178 5.12 4.18 27.94
N ASP A 179 4.22 4.30 28.90
CA ASP A 179 2.96 3.56 28.96
C ASP A 179 2.07 3.81 27.73
N GLU A 180 2.06 5.05 27.23
CA GLU A 180 1.32 5.45 26.02
C GLU A 180 1.85 4.72 24.78
N ARG A 181 3.17 4.56 24.67
CA ARG A 181 3.77 3.84 23.54
C ARG A 181 3.48 2.35 23.62
N ILE A 182 3.54 1.76 24.81
CA ILE A 182 3.12 0.37 25.02
C ILE A 182 1.66 0.18 24.62
N TRP A 183 0.79 1.08 25.04
CA TRP A 183 -0.61 1.09 24.63
C TRP A 183 -0.80 1.20 23.11
N GLN A 184 -0.11 2.14 22.45
CA GLN A 184 -0.14 2.28 21.00
C GLN A 184 0.28 0.99 20.30
N ARG A 185 1.35 0.34 20.79
CA ARG A 185 1.83 -0.92 20.22
C ARG A 185 0.83 -2.07 20.44
N ILE A 186 0.14 -2.11 21.59
CA ILE A 186 -0.95 -3.08 21.83
C ILE A 186 -2.08 -2.87 20.83
N ALA A 187 -2.51 -1.63 20.63
CA ALA A 187 -3.56 -1.29 19.67
C ALA A 187 -3.17 -1.70 18.24
N LEU A 188 -1.94 -1.42 17.80
CA LEU A 188 -1.42 -1.86 16.50
C LEU A 188 -1.29 -3.40 16.39
N ALA A 189 -0.92 -4.09 17.47
CA ALA A 189 -0.85 -5.55 17.48
C ALA A 189 -2.25 -6.19 17.38
N ALA A 190 -3.28 -5.52 17.90
CA ALA A 190 -4.66 -5.94 17.76
C ALA A 190 -5.23 -5.60 16.37
N ASP A 191 -5.04 -4.37 15.89
CA ASP A 191 -5.61 -3.89 14.63
C ASP A 191 -4.63 -4.06 13.46
N GLY A 192 -4.81 -5.13 12.69
CA GLY A 192 -3.94 -5.46 11.54
C GLY A 192 -2.61 -6.15 11.89
N GLY A 193 -2.21 -6.17 13.17
CA GLY A 193 -0.98 -6.79 13.64
C GLY A 193 -1.07 -8.26 14.10
N LYS A 194 0.01 -8.72 14.75
CA LYS A 194 0.14 -10.05 15.36
C LYS A 194 -0.44 -10.07 16.76
N HIS A 195 -1.66 -10.59 16.91
CA HIS A 195 -2.34 -10.65 18.21
C HIS A 195 -1.60 -11.46 19.29
N THR A 196 -0.72 -12.40 18.90
CA THR A 196 0.13 -13.18 19.82
C THR A 196 1.14 -12.34 20.59
N LEU A 197 1.40 -11.11 20.15
CA LEU A 197 2.27 -10.15 20.83
C LEU A 197 1.59 -9.47 22.04
N ILE A 198 0.26 -9.41 22.06
CA ILE A 198 -0.51 -8.66 23.07
C ILE A 198 -0.25 -9.16 24.51
N PRO A 199 -0.20 -10.48 24.80
CA PRO A 199 0.09 -10.96 26.16
C PRO A 199 1.42 -10.43 26.72
N TYR A 200 2.48 -10.48 25.91
CA TYR A 200 3.80 -9.94 26.30
C TYR A 200 3.73 -8.42 26.54
N LEU A 201 3.14 -7.66 25.62
CA LEU A 201 3.01 -6.21 25.78
C LEU A 201 2.14 -5.82 26.98
N THR A 202 1.16 -6.65 27.33
CA THR A 202 0.31 -6.45 28.51
C THR A 202 1.13 -6.51 29.80
N GLN A 203 2.13 -7.41 29.87
CA GLN A 203 3.01 -7.51 31.03
C GLN A 203 3.90 -6.26 31.21
N LEU A 204 4.13 -5.50 30.13
CA LEU A 204 4.92 -4.27 30.16
C LEU A 204 4.15 -3.07 30.71
N LEU A 205 2.81 -3.12 30.75
CA LEU A 205 1.99 -2.06 31.32
C LEU A 205 2.05 -2.06 32.86
N PRO A 206 1.82 -0.91 33.51
CA PRO A 206 1.61 -0.84 34.95
C PRO A 206 0.53 -1.83 35.39
N LYS A 207 0.68 -2.42 36.58
CA LYS A 207 -0.24 -3.46 37.09
C LYS A 207 -1.72 -3.05 37.00
N LYS A 208 -2.04 -1.80 37.32
CA LYS A 208 -3.39 -1.22 37.22
C LYS A 208 -3.97 -1.19 35.80
N ASP A 209 -3.13 -1.16 34.76
CA ASP A 209 -3.54 -1.04 33.35
C ASP A 209 -3.50 -2.39 32.60
N GLN A 210 -2.96 -3.46 33.20
CA GLN A 210 -2.83 -4.77 32.54
C GLN A 210 -4.18 -5.39 32.13
N TYR A 211 -5.27 -5.02 32.81
CA TYR A 211 -6.62 -5.45 32.41
C TYR A 211 -6.99 -4.93 31.02
N LEU A 212 -6.50 -3.75 30.61
CA LEU A 212 -6.80 -3.16 29.30
C LEU A 212 -6.15 -3.96 28.17
N GLY A 213 -4.90 -4.39 28.36
CA GLY A 213 -4.22 -5.28 27.39
C GLY A 213 -4.93 -6.63 27.27
N SER A 214 -5.37 -7.18 28.40
CA SER A 214 -6.18 -8.40 28.44
C SER A 214 -7.54 -8.23 27.75
N LEU A 215 -8.20 -7.09 27.96
CA LEU A 215 -9.48 -6.75 27.34
C LEU A 215 -9.32 -6.61 25.81
N TRP A 216 -8.30 -5.88 25.34
CA TRP A 216 -7.93 -5.81 23.93
C TRP A 216 -7.75 -7.20 23.31
N HIS A 217 -7.00 -8.08 23.98
CA HIS A 217 -6.72 -9.42 23.48
C HIS A 217 -8.01 -10.25 23.33
N LYS A 218 -8.92 -10.17 24.30
CA LYS A 218 -10.21 -10.87 24.26
C LYS A 218 -11.10 -10.33 23.14
N VAL A 219 -11.21 -9.00 23.00
CA VAL A 219 -11.99 -8.35 21.92
C VAL A 219 -11.40 -8.63 20.53
N ARG A 220 -10.06 -8.73 20.43
CA ARG A 220 -9.39 -9.13 19.19
C ARG A 220 -9.77 -10.54 18.75
N ARG A 221 -9.86 -11.49 19.67
CA ARG A 221 -10.27 -12.87 19.38
C ARG A 221 -11.76 -12.94 19.05
N ASP A 222 -12.58 -12.32 19.90
CA ASP A 222 -14.02 -12.28 19.75
C ASP A 222 -14.55 -10.85 19.93
N PRO A 223 -15.00 -10.17 18.85
CA PRO A 223 -15.58 -8.84 18.98
C PRO A 223 -16.92 -8.88 19.74
N ALA A 224 -17.65 -9.99 19.82
CA ALA A 224 -18.87 -10.06 20.63
C ALA A 224 -18.58 -9.91 22.14
N TYR A 225 -17.32 -10.03 22.57
CA TYR A 225 -16.89 -9.83 23.94
C TYR A 225 -17.29 -8.45 24.50
N ILE A 226 -17.40 -7.43 23.62
CA ILE A 226 -17.78 -6.07 24.01
C ILE A 226 -19.26 -5.92 24.41
N SER A 227 -20.10 -6.92 24.15
CA SER A 227 -21.56 -6.84 24.37
C SER A 227 -21.96 -6.72 25.84
N ASN A 228 -21.05 -7.03 26.77
CA ASN A 228 -21.27 -6.90 28.21
C ASN A 228 -20.50 -5.70 28.76
N MET A 229 -21.21 -4.61 29.03
CA MET A 229 -20.63 -3.36 29.53
C MET A 229 -20.01 -3.47 30.93
N LYS A 230 -20.33 -4.50 31.73
CA LYS A 230 -19.66 -4.73 33.03
C LYS A 230 -18.17 -5.07 32.88
N ARG A 231 -17.73 -5.47 31.68
CA ARG A 231 -16.32 -5.77 31.36
C ARG A 231 -15.47 -4.51 31.12
N PHE A 232 -16.11 -3.34 31.14
CA PHE A 232 -15.50 -2.02 31.01
C PHE A 232 -15.74 -1.25 32.31
N PRO A 233 -15.00 -1.56 33.40
CA PRO A 233 -15.29 -1.03 34.72
C PRO A 233 -14.99 0.46 34.86
N GLN A 234 -13.99 1.00 34.15
CA GLN A 234 -13.51 2.36 34.36
C GLN A 234 -14.17 3.40 33.47
N LYS A 235 -14.91 2.97 32.42
CA LYS A 235 -15.49 3.83 31.39
C LYS A 235 -14.51 4.84 30.82
N SER A 236 -13.26 4.42 30.63
CA SER A 236 -12.17 5.31 30.23
C SER A 236 -12.09 5.51 28.72
N VAL A 237 -11.33 6.51 28.28
CA VAL A 237 -11.02 6.72 26.85
C VAL A 237 -10.29 5.51 26.23
N LYS A 238 -9.44 4.82 27.01
CA LYS A 238 -8.77 3.58 26.57
C LYS A 238 -9.78 2.45 26.36
N GLU A 239 -10.75 2.31 27.25
CA GLU A 239 -11.86 1.36 27.13
C GLU A 239 -12.77 1.67 25.93
N ALA A 240 -13.12 2.95 25.71
CA ALA A 240 -13.86 3.39 24.54
C ALA A 240 -13.12 3.03 23.24
N SER A 241 -11.79 3.17 23.21
CA SER A 241 -10.98 2.78 22.05
C SER A 241 -11.07 1.29 21.73
N ILE A 242 -11.07 0.43 22.77
CA ILE A 242 -11.27 -1.02 22.61
C ILE A 242 -12.68 -1.33 22.09
N ALA A 243 -13.70 -0.70 22.70
CA ALA A 243 -15.09 -0.90 22.31
C ALA A 243 -15.33 -0.46 20.85
N ALA A 244 -14.78 0.68 20.44
CA ALA A 244 -14.87 1.18 19.07
C ALA A 244 -14.27 0.17 18.07
N TYR A 245 -13.09 -0.37 18.37
CA TYR A 245 -12.49 -1.44 17.57
C TYR A 245 -13.38 -2.68 17.52
N GLY A 246 -13.92 -3.12 18.66
CA GLY A 246 -14.83 -4.27 18.76
C GLY A 246 -16.09 -4.08 17.93
N LEU A 247 -16.76 -2.93 18.03
CA LEU A 247 -17.97 -2.55 17.28
C LEU A 247 -17.72 -2.61 15.78
N LYS A 248 -16.64 -1.97 15.30
CA LYS A 248 -16.24 -1.96 13.89
C LYS A 248 -16.05 -3.37 13.30
N ARG A 249 -15.76 -4.37 14.13
CA ARG A 249 -15.65 -5.78 13.71
C ARG A 249 -16.92 -6.58 13.95
N LEU A 250 -17.66 -6.29 15.02
CA LEU A 250 -18.87 -7.00 15.38
C LEU A 250 -19.95 -6.82 14.32
N ILE A 251 -20.09 -5.62 13.76
CA ILE A 251 -21.11 -5.31 12.74
C ILE A 251 -21.02 -6.22 11.50
N TRP A 252 -19.81 -6.64 11.11
CA TRP A 252 -19.62 -7.55 9.98
C TRP A 252 -20.04 -8.99 10.29
N ARG A 253 -19.98 -9.39 11.57
CA ARG A 253 -20.31 -10.74 12.03
C ARG A 253 -21.78 -10.87 12.42
N ASP A 254 -22.30 -9.91 13.18
CA ASP A 254 -23.64 -9.93 13.77
C ASP A 254 -24.16 -8.48 13.86
N PRO A 255 -24.88 -8.01 12.82
CA PRO A 255 -25.33 -6.63 12.75
C PRO A 255 -26.28 -6.24 13.88
N GLU A 256 -27.27 -7.07 14.18
CA GLU A 256 -28.28 -6.82 15.21
C GLU A 256 -27.64 -6.69 16.60
N LYS A 257 -26.72 -7.60 16.93
CA LYS A 257 -25.97 -7.52 18.18
C LYS A 257 -25.05 -6.30 18.23
N ALA A 258 -24.43 -5.92 17.12
CA ALA A 258 -23.59 -4.73 17.04
C ALA A 258 -24.41 -3.44 17.29
N LEU A 259 -25.58 -3.32 16.66
CA LEU A 259 -26.51 -2.19 16.85
C LEU A 259 -26.95 -2.08 18.31
N LYS A 260 -27.41 -3.19 18.90
CA LYS A 260 -27.78 -3.24 20.32
C LYS A 260 -26.60 -2.92 21.23
N THR A 261 -25.41 -3.41 20.92
CA THR A 261 -24.20 -3.13 21.72
C THR A 261 -23.79 -1.66 21.61
N TYR A 262 -23.86 -1.07 20.43
CA TYR A 262 -23.54 0.35 20.20
C TYR A 262 -24.46 1.27 21.00
N SER A 263 -25.78 1.02 20.98
CA SER A 263 -26.76 1.83 21.73
C SER A 263 -26.43 1.89 23.23
N LYS A 264 -26.02 0.76 23.83
CA LYS A 264 -25.59 0.73 25.24
C LYS A 264 -24.22 1.34 25.47
N ALA A 265 -23.31 1.17 24.51
CA ALA A 265 -21.94 1.63 24.64
C ALA A 265 -21.85 3.17 24.61
N ILE A 266 -22.63 3.82 23.74
CA ILE A 266 -22.59 5.29 23.58
C ILE A 266 -23.10 6.03 24.83
N GLU A 267 -23.98 5.40 25.61
CA GLU A 267 -24.51 5.96 26.86
C GLU A 267 -23.46 5.99 27.99
N VAL A 268 -22.48 5.08 27.97
CA VAL A 268 -21.59 4.85 29.12
C VAL A 268 -20.11 5.00 28.81
N LEU A 269 -19.69 4.99 27.54
CA LEU A 269 -18.29 5.13 27.15
C LEU A 269 -18.03 6.50 26.51
N PRO A 270 -16.93 7.17 26.87
CA PRO A 270 -16.58 8.48 26.34
C PRO A 270 -15.95 8.34 24.95
N PHE A 271 -16.75 8.01 23.94
CA PHE A 271 -16.29 8.00 22.55
C PHE A 271 -16.04 9.43 22.06
N SER A 272 -14.84 9.68 21.55
CA SER A 272 -14.57 10.91 20.80
C SER A 272 -15.44 10.97 19.54
N GLU A 273 -15.72 12.18 19.05
CA GLU A 273 -16.44 12.40 17.80
C GLU A 273 -15.83 11.61 16.63
N ALA A 274 -14.50 11.65 16.49
CA ALA A 274 -13.79 10.88 15.48
C ALA A 274 -14.03 9.36 15.59
N GLN A 275 -14.09 8.81 16.81
CA GLN A 275 -14.40 7.39 17.00
C GLN A 275 -15.86 7.08 16.65
N GLN A 276 -16.81 7.94 17.04
CA GLN A 276 -18.22 7.76 16.69
C GLN A 276 -18.41 7.76 15.18
N GLN A 277 -17.81 8.73 14.49
CA GLN A 277 -17.87 8.82 13.03
C GLN A 277 -17.22 7.60 12.34
N GLN A 278 -16.10 7.10 12.85
CA GLN A 278 -15.52 5.85 12.33
C GLN A 278 -16.41 4.62 12.54
N ILE A 279 -17.14 4.56 13.66
CA ILE A 279 -18.10 3.48 13.94
C ILE A 279 -19.28 3.61 12.97
N VAL A 280 -19.88 4.80 12.86
CA VAL A 280 -20.98 5.10 11.93
C VAL A 280 -20.61 4.72 10.50
N LEU A 281 -19.43 5.15 10.04
CA LEU A 281 -18.93 4.81 8.71
C LEU A 281 -18.88 3.30 8.46
N LYS A 282 -18.31 2.54 9.42
CA LYS A 282 -18.25 1.08 9.30
C LYS A 282 -19.60 0.41 9.39
N PHE A 283 -20.52 0.98 10.18
CA PHE A 283 -21.87 0.46 10.33
C PHE A 283 -22.66 0.67 9.04
N ALA A 284 -22.63 1.87 8.48
CA ALA A 284 -23.28 2.20 7.22
C ALA A 284 -22.85 1.24 6.10
N ILE A 285 -21.54 1.06 5.90
CA ILE A 285 -21.02 0.14 4.86
C ILE A 285 -21.46 -1.31 5.12
N ALA A 286 -21.32 -1.80 6.35
CA ALA A 286 -21.62 -3.19 6.67
C ALA A 286 -23.12 -3.51 6.56
N LEU A 287 -23.99 -2.57 6.94
CA LEU A 287 -25.44 -2.71 6.85
C LEU A 287 -25.92 -2.63 5.40
N ALA A 288 -25.40 -1.68 4.62
CA ALA A 288 -25.72 -1.55 3.20
C ALA A 288 -25.29 -2.79 2.41
N SER A 289 -24.08 -3.29 2.67
CA SER A 289 -23.56 -4.52 2.05
C SER A 289 -24.36 -5.78 2.39
N LYS A 290 -25.17 -5.75 3.44
CA LYS A 290 -25.99 -6.89 3.89
C LYS A 290 -27.49 -6.68 3.64
N ASP A 291 -27.85 -5.62 2.91
CA ASP A 291 -29.26 -5.24 2.67
C ASP A 291 -30.07 -5.17 3.98
N HIS A 292 -29.47 -4.56 5.00
CA HIS A 292 -30.13 -4.44 6.30
C HIS A 292 -31.12 -3.27 6.28
N LYS A 293 -32.31 -3.44 6.84
CA LYS A 293 -33.37 -2.40 7.01
C LYS A 293 -32.94 -1.07 7.65
N SER A 294 -31.75 -1.02 8.24
CA SER A 294 -31.21 0.17 8.91
C SER A 294 -30.12 0.86 8.07
N SER A 295 -29.80 0.33 6.89
CA SER A 295 -28.79 0.84 5.96
C SER A 295 -28.97 2.33 5.71
N ALA A 296 -30.12 2.75 5.17
CA ALA A 296 -30.47 4.15 4.92
C ALA A 296 -30.22 5.07 6.13
N ILE A 297 -30.70 4.69 7.31
CA ILE A 297 -30.56 5.48 8.55
C ILE A 297 -29.07 5.66 8.91
N TRP A 298 -28.25 4.64 8.72
CA TRP A 298 -26.82 4.73 9.06
C TRP A 298 -26.00 5.44 7.98
N LEU A 299 -26.35 5.30 6.70
CA LEU A 299 -25.75 6.03 5.59
C LEU A 299 -26.00 7.54 5.68
N ALA A 300 -27.17 7.95 6.17
CA ALA A 300 -27.51 9.35 6.41
C ALA A 300 -26.73 9.98 7.59
N LYS A 301 -26.25 9.17 8.54
CA LYS A 301 -25.46 9.64 9.70
C LYS A 301 -24.00 9.92 9.38
N VAL A 302 -23.50 9.51 8.22
CA VAL A 302 -22.09 9.71 7.83
C VAL A 302 -21.86 11.20 7.54
N ASP A 303 -20.94 11.82 8.28
CA ASP A 303 -20.51 13.20 8.07
C ASP A 303 -20.08 13.42 6.60
N GLU A 304 -20.46 14.57 6.04
CA GLU A 304 -20.07 15.03 4.70
C GLU A 304 -18.57 14.94 4.45
N LYS A 305 -17.75 15.27 5.46
CA LYS A 305 -16.28 15.22 5.36
C LYS A 305 -15.73 13.81 5.16
N LEU A 306 -16.50 12.79 5.55
CA LEU A 306 -16.13 11.37 5.42
C LEU A 306 -16.81 10.71 4.23
N GLN A 307 -17.55 11.47 3.42
CA GLN A 307 -18.08 10.96 2.16
C GLN A 307 -16.93 10.57 1.24
N SER A 308 -17.01 9.33 0.75
CA SER A 308 -16.07 8.77 -0.20
C SER A 308 -16.85 8.09 -1.30
N THR A 309 -16.18 7.80 -2.42
CA THR A 309 -16.79 7.04 -3.52
C THR A 309 -17.47 5.75 -3.04
N ASN A 310 -16.88 5.04 -2.09
CA ASN A 310 -17.46 3.81 -1.56
C ASN A 310 -18.78 4.07 -0.79
N ILE A 311 -18.83 5.12 0.02
CA ILE A 311 -20.05 5.48 0.76
C ILE A 311 -21.16 5.92 -0.18
N VAL A 312 -20.84 6.77 -1.15
CA VAL A 312 -21.83 7.20 -2.15
C VAL A 312 -22.33 5.99 -2.93
N GLN A 313 -21.45 5.05 -3.28
CA GLN A 313 -21.86 3.82 -3.96
C GLN A 313 -22.87 3.00 -3.17
N TRP A 314 -22.62 2.78 -1.88
CA TRP A 314 -23.58 2.06 -1.03
C TRP A 314 -24.89 2.83 -0.86
N ARG A 315 -24.83 4.16 -0.72
CA ARG A 315 -26.03 5.00 -0.64
C ARG A 315 -26.86 4.93 -1.92
N MET A 316 -26.21 5.04 -3.08
CA MET A 316 -26.89 4.92 -4.37
C MET A 316 -27.44 3.51 -4.60
N ALA A 317 -26.71 2.46 -4.21
CA ALA A 317 -27.19 1.09 -4.32
C ALA A 317 -28.44 0.83 -3.44
N ASP A 318 -28.51 1.45 -2.27
CA ASP A 318 -29.69 1.41 -1.38
C ASP A 318 -30.89 2.07 -2.06
N LEU A 319 -30.75 3.31 -2.53
CA LEU A 319 -31.84 4.05 -3.20
C LEU A 319 -32.27 3.42 -4.53
N LEU A 320 -31.33 2.86 -5.29
CA LEU A 320 -31.62 2.18 -6.55
C LEU A 320 -32.42 0.89 -6.34
N ARG A 321 -32.28 0.22 -5.19
CA ARG A 321 -33.08 -0.96 -4.84
C ARG A 321 -34.56 -0.60 -4.72
N ASP A 322 -34.84 0.55 -4.13
CA ASP A 322 -36.20 1.08 -3.95
C ASP A 322 -36.70 1.88 -5.17
N GLN A 323 -35.85 2.06 -6.19
CA GLN A 323 -36.09 2.90 -7.37
C GLN A 323 -36.54 4.33 -7.03
N ASP A 324 -36.03 4.88 -5.92
CA ASP A 324 -36.35 6.25 -5.49
C ASP A 324 -35.54 7.28 -6.29
N TRP A 325 -35.93 7.45 -7.56
CA TRP A 325 -35.28 8.39 -8.48
C TRP A 325 -35.26 9.86 -7.99
N PRO A 326 -36.33 10.38 -7.35
CA PRO A 326 -36.29 11.70 -6.72
C PRO A 326 -35.21 11.81 -5.64
N ALA A 327 -35.09 10.82 -4.74
CA ALA A 327 -34.05 10.83 -3.71
C ALA A 327 -32.64 10.70 -4.31
N ILE A 328 -32.45 9.83 -5.31
CA ILE A 328 -31.16 9.70 -6.03
C ILE A 328 -30.74 11.04 -6.62
N LYS A 329 -31.65 11.76 -7.28
CA LYS A 329 -31.37 13.07 -7.87
C LYS A 329 -30.97 14.08 -6.81
N ALA A 330 -31.70 14.15 -5.70
CA ALA A 330 -31.42 15.07 -4.60
C ALA A 330 -30.05 14.78 -3.95
N ASP A 331 -29.76 13.52 -3.67
CA ASP A 331 -28.51 13.09 -3.05
C ASP A 331 -27.30 13.35 -3.95
N LEU A 332 -27.40 13.02 -5.24
CA LEU A 332 -26.33 13.25 -6.21
C LEU A 332 -26.02 14.73 -6.40
N ARG A 333 -27.05 15.59 -6.35
CA ARG A 333 -26.89 17.05 -6.39
C ARG A 333 -26.24 17.62 -5.12
N ALA A 334 -26.44 16.98 -3.98
CA ALA A 334 -25.86 17.38 -2.70
C ALA A 334 -24.42 16.87 -2.48
N LEU A 335 -23.87 16.08 -3.41
CA LEU A 335 -22.50 15.56 -3.28
C LEU A 335 -21.47 16.69 -3.32
N PRO A 336 -20.35 16.57 -2.56
CA PRO A 336 -19.21 17.45 -2.71
C PRO A 336 -18.69 17.44 -4.15
N GLU A 337 -18.22 18.60 -4.63
CA GLU A 337 -17.79 18.81 -6.03
C GLU A 337 -16.78 17.74 -6.52
N THR A 338 -15.85 17.33 -5.65
CA THR A 338 -14.84 16.30 -5.97
C THR A 338 -15.43 14.92 -6.26
N LEU A 339 -16.59 14.61 -5.69
CA LEU A 339 -17.34 13.40 -5.98
C LEU A 339 -18.27 13.66 -7.17
N HIS A 340 -19.05 14.73 -7.16
CA HIS A 340 -20.01 15.06 -8.22
C HIS A 340 -19.40 15.03 -9.63
N GLN A 341 -18.15 15.49 -9.81
CA GLN A 341 -17.46 15.48 -11.10
C GLN A 341 -17.10 14.08 -11.64
N LYS A 342 -17.14 13.03 -10.82
CA LYS A 342 -16.79 11.67 -11.25
C LYS A 342 -17.82 11.14 -12.24
N ASN A 343 -17.34 10.57 -13.35
CA ASN A 343 -18.18 10.08 -14.45
C ASN A 343 -19.32 9.16 -13.98
N GLN A 344 -19.07 8.32 -12.98
CA GLN A 344 -20.08 7.42 -12.43
C GLN A 344 -21.27 8.13 -11.78
N TRP A 345 -21.03 9.22 -11.05
CA TRP A 345 -22.08 9.96 -10.38
C TRP A 345 -22.81 10.88 -11.35
N ARG A 346 -22.08 11.47 -12.31
CA ARG A 346 -22.70 12.19 -13.42
C ARG A 346 -23.62 11.29 -14.26
N TYR A 347 -23.24 10.03 -14.48
CA TYR A 347 -24.09 9.06 -15.19
C TYR A 347 -25.39 8.83 -14.44
N TRP A 348 -25.30 8.46 -13.15
CA TRP A 348 -26.49 8.21 -12.33
C TRP A 348 -27.34 9.47 -12.15
N TYR A 349 -26.74 10.66 -12.13
CA TYR A 349 -27.45 11.93 -12.09
C TYR A 349 -28.24 12.16 -13.38
N GLY A 350 -27.58 12.02 -14.54
CA GLY A 350 -28.24 12.08 -15.85
C GLY A 350 -29.38 11.07 -15.98
N ARG A 351 -29.19 9.83 -15.49
CA ARG A 351 -30.26 8.82 -15.43
C ARG A 351 -31.42 9.26 -14.53
N SER A 352 -31.14 9.73 -13.31
CA SER A 352 -32.19 10.20 -12.39
C SER A 352 -33.00 11.38 -12.95
N LEU A 353 -32.40 12.25 -13.78
CA LEU A 353 -33.10 13.33 -14.48
C LEU A 353 -34.10 12.77 -15.50
N LEU A 354 -33.70 11.77 -16.30
CA LEU A 354 -34.60 11.12 -17.26
C LEU A 354 -35.80 10.47 -16.55
N GLU A 355 -35.54 9.71 -15.48
CA GLU A 355 -36.58 8.98 -14.74
C GLU A 355 -37.51 9.91 -13.94
N THR A 356 -37.08 11.15 -13.68
CA THR A 356 -37.91 12.18 -13.02
C THR A 356 -38.55 13.19 -14.00
N GLY A 357 -38.46 12.94 -15.31
CA GLY A 357 -39.11 13.73 -16.36
C GLY A 357 -38.31 14.93 -16.88
N GLU A 358 -37.11 15.18 -16.38
CA GLU A 358 -36.20 16.26 -16.83
C GLU A 358 -35.36 15.80 -18.03
N THR A 359 -36.03 15.42 -19.12
CA THR A 359 -35.43 14.70 -20.25
C THR A 359 -34.33 15.49 -20.98
N ALA A 360 -34.53 16.78 -21.22
CA ALA A 360 -33.56 17.64 -21.91
C ALA A 360 -32.22 17.70 -21.15
N LEU A 361 -32.26 17.99 -19.85
CA LEU A 361 -31.07 18.06 -18.99
C LEU A 361 -30.41 16.69 -18.83
N GLY A 362 -31.19 15.62 -18.69
CA GLY A 362 -30.66 14.26 -18.62
C GLY A 362 -29.86 13.88 -19.87
N HIS A 363 -30.37 14.19 -21.06
CA HIS A 363 -29.67 13.93 -22.33
C HIS A 363 -28.41 14.78 -22.52
N GLU A 364 -28.41 16.03 -22.08
CA GLU A 364 -27.23 16.90 -22.10
C GLU A 364 -26.09 16.30 -21.27
N VAL A 365 -26.37 15.97 -20.00
CA VAL A 365 -25.38 15.40 -19.07
C VAL A 365 -24.80 14.08 -19.59
N LEU A 366 -25.63 13.21 -20.15
CA LEU A 366 -25.21 11.91 -20.68
C LEU A 366 -24.42 12.05 -22.00
N SER A 367 -24.78 13.00 -22.86
CA SER A 367 -24.05 13.30 -24.11
C SER A 367 -22.63 13.79 -23.82
N GLU A 368 -22.45 14.65 -22.83
CA GLU A 368 -21.12 15.08 -22.39
C GLU A 368 -20.24 13.92 -21.88
N LEU A 369 -20.87 12.94 -21.20
CA LEU A 369 -20.16 11.76 -20.69
C LEU A 369 -19.78 10.77 -21.79
N ALA A 370 -20.60 10.66 -22.85
CA ALA A 370 -20.32 9.76 -23.98
C ALA A 370 -18.98 10.07 -24.67
N ASN A 371 -18.53 11.33 -24.61
CA ASN A 371 -17.24 11.77 -25.15
C ASN A 371 -16.03 11.36 -24.27
N LYS A 372 -16.25 10.78 -23.09
CA LYS A 372 -15.17 10.33 -22.17
C LYS A 372 -15.02 8.80 -22.23
N ARG A 373 -13.79 8.31 -22.41
CA ARG A 373 -13.48 6.86 -22.32
C ARG A 373 -13.53 6.39 -20.86
N HIS A 374 -14.61 5.71 -20.46
CA HIS A 374 -14.74 5.06 -19.15
C HIS A 374 -15.75 3.90 -19.23
N ASN A 375 -15.59 2.83 -18.41
CA ASN A 375 -16.35 1.56 -18.53
C ASN A 375 -17.88 1.69 -18.40
N LEU A 376 -18.41 2.83 -17.93
CA LEU A 376 -19.85 3.09 -17.82
C LEU A 376 -20.51 3.53 -19.13
N THR A 377 -19.76 3.70 -20.22
CA THR A 377 -20.28 4.08 -21.54
C THR A 377 -20.56 2.88 -22.46
N ARG A 378 -20.43 1.63 -21.98
CA ARG A 378 -20.81 0.43 -22.73
C ARG A 378 -22.05 -0.23 -22.11
N PRO A 379 -23.20 -0.26 -22.83
CA PRO A 379 -24.45 -0.87 -22.35
C PRO A 379 -24.37 -2.37 -22.02
N SER A 380 -23.31 -3.07 -22.43
CA SER A 380 -23.17 -4.53 -22.31
C SER A 380 -22.47 -5.02 -21.04
N GLN A 381 -22.08 -4.15 -20.11
CA GLN A 381 -21.45 -4.53 -18.84
C GLN A 381 -22.19 -4.02 -17.59
N CYS A 382 -23.46 -3.63 -17.72
CA CYS A 382 -24.38 -3.45 -16.59
C CYS A 382 -24.88 -4.82 -16.10
N ASN A 383 -23.99 -5.67 -15.60
CA ASN A 383 -24.35 -6.82 -14.77
C ASN A 383 -23.54 -6.73 -13.47
N ILE A 384 -23.96 -5.80 -12.61
CA ILE A 384 -23.73 -5.88 -11.18
C ILE A 384 -25.06 -5.49 -10.54
N LEU A 385 -25.97 -6.46 -10.49
CA LEU A 385 -27.03 -6.55 -9.49
C LEU A 385 -26.59 -7.59 -8.47
#